data_AF-A0A496Y1L7-F1
#
_entry.id   AF-A0A496Y1L7-F1
#
_cell.length_a   1.000
_cell.length_b   1.000
_cell.length_c   1.000
_cell.angle_alpha   90.00
_cell.angle_beta   90.00
_cell.angle_gamma   90.00
#
_symmetry.space_group_name_H-M   'P 1'
#
loop_
_entity.id
_entity.type
_entity.pdbx_description
1 polymer ?
#
loop_
_entity_poly.entity_id
_entity_poly.type
_entity_poly.pdbx_seq_one_letter_code
_entity_poly.pdbx_strand_id
1 'polypeptide(L)'
;MIYRNPAGKLEVDVTFDASRWGLFAFGLYAAEDPRLVSTMTALKDQLWVKTKTGGLARYEDDPYHRVSLVLPGNPWFIRTLWLADYLLEQSDAVTGEPLSVSPLTWSHATYITSVHRLLRRLAKISAVTEAGAVLAPSLRHEDWIERLYAQACDSIHGICKL
;
A
#
# COMPACT_ATOMS: atom_id res chain seq x y z
N MET A 1 11.56 -18.45 3.10
CA MET A 1 12.80 -18.29 2.30
C MET A 1 13.64 -19.56 2.44
N ILE A 2 14.80 -19.72 1.80
CA ILE A 2 15.77 -20.75 2.20
C ILE A 2 17.07 -20.08 2.62
N TYR A 3 17.69 -20.56 3.69
CA TYR A 3 18.97 -20.04 4.16
C TYR A 3 19.92 -21.20 4.49
N ARG A 4 21.22 -20.90 4.58
CA ARG A 4 22.20 -21.87 5.07
C ARG A 4 22.38 -21.67 6.57
N ASN A 5 22.16 -22.73 7.34
CA ASN A 5 22.46 -22.72 8.77
C ASN A 5 23.99 -22.69 9.01
N PRO A 6 24.45 -22.48 10.27
CA PRO A 6 25.88 -22.47 10.59
C PRO A 6 26.64 -23.75 10.23
N ALA A 7 25.95 -24.88 10.09
CA ALA A 7 26.52 -26.16 9.65
C ALA A 7 26.56 -26.31 8.11
N GLY A 8 26.16 -25.28 7.36
CA GLY A 8 26.16 -25.26 5.89
C GLY A 8 24.97 -25.95 5.23
N LYS A 9 24.01 -26.50 6.01
CA LYS A 9 22.81 -27.15 5.50
C LYS A 9 21.76 -26.12 5.10
N LEU A 10 21.07 -26.38 3.99
CA LEU A 10 19.92 -25.58 3.56
C LEU A 10 18.70 -25.88 4.44
N GLU A 11 18.09 -24.83 4.97
CA GLU A 11 16.87 -24.90 5.77
C GLU A 11 15.81 -23.97 5.20
N VAL A 12 14.55 -24.38 5.37
CA VAL A 12 13.40 -23.57 4.99
C VAL A 12 13.13 -22.59 6.11
N ASP A 13 13.19 -21.31 5.78
CA ASP A 13 12.73 -20.23 6.64
C ASP A 13 11.21 -20.10 6.50
N VAL A 14 10.54 -20.35 7.62
CA VAL A 14 9.09 -20.33 7.80
C VAL A 14 8.57 -18.98 8.27
N THR A 15 9.45 -18.03 8.61
CA THR A 15 9.10 -16.70 9.14
C THR A 15 8.15 -15.98 8.19
N PHE A 16 7.06 -15.43 8.70
CA PHE A 16 6.15 -14.60 7.89
C PHE A 16 6.84 -13.29 7.52
N ASP A 17 6.78 -12.93 6.24
CA ASP A 17 7.42 -11.73 5.69
C ASP A 17 6.57 -11.17 4.55
N ALA A 18 6.19 -9.90 4.69
CA ALA A 18 5.32 -9.20 3.75
C ALA A 18 5.94 -9.05 2.35
N SER A 19 7.26 -9.20 2.19
CA SER A 19 7.95 -9.18 0.89
C SER A 19 7.59 -10.35 -0.01
N ARG A 20 6.93 -11.41 0.49
CA ARG A 20 6.37 -12.45 -0.38
C ARG A 20 5.28 -11.92 -1.31
N TRP A 21 4.72 -10.73 -1.06
CA TRP A 21 3.94 -9.96 -2.05
C TRP A 21 4.68 -9.80 -3.39
N GLY A 22 6.02 -9.73 -3.39
CA GLY A 22 6.82 -9.62 -4.61
C GLY A 22 6.63 -10.80 -5.58
N LEU A 23 6.23 -11.97 -5.09
CA LEU A 23 5.90 -13.12 -5.94
C LEU A 23 4.76 -12.78 -6.92
N PHE A 24 3.81 -11.97 -6.47
CA PHE A 24 2.75 -11.42 -7.29
C PHE A 24 3.23 -10.22 -8.11
N ALA A 25 3.84 -9.23 -7.46
CA ALA A 25 4.19 -7.95 -8.09
C ALA A 25 5.16 -8.09 -9.28
N PHE A 26 6.00 -9.12 -9.27
CA PHE A 26 6.94 -9.42 -10.35
C PHE A 26 6.41 -10.46 -11.35
N GLY A 27 5.13 -10.85 -11.24
CA GLY A 27 4.46 -11.75 -12.19
C GLY A 27 4.91 -13.21 -12.10
N LEU A 28 5.49 -13.65 -10.97
CA LEU A 28 5.84 -15.07 -10.79
C LEU A 28 4.58 -15.92 -10.55
N TYR A 29 3.56 -15.32 -9.94
CA TYR A 29 2.27 -15.94 -9.68
C TYR A 29 1.14 -14.96 -10.03
N ALA A 30 0.06 -15.47 -10.61
CA ALA A 30 -1.19 -14.72 -10.73
C ALA A 30 -1.79 -14.48 -9.33
N ALA A 31 -2.55 -13.39 -9.17
CA ALA A 31 -3.16 -13.02 -7.89
C ALA A 31 -4.04 -14.16 -7.32
N GLU A 32 -4.69 -14.92 -8.21
CA GLU A 32 -5.60 -16.01 -7.89
C GLU A 32 -4.90 -17.36 -7.69
N ASP A 33 -3.56 -17.47 -7.86
CA ASP A 33 -2.87 -18.75 -7.64
C ASP A 33 -3.11 -19.23 -6.19
N PRO A 34 -3.63 -20.46 -5.98
CA PRO A 34 -4.00 -20.93 -4.65
C PRO A 34 -2.88 -20.84 -3.61
N ARG A 35 -1.61 -21.00 -4.03
CA ARG A 35 -0.44 -20.89 -3.15
C ARG A 35 -0.21 -19.45 -2.74
N LEU A 36 -0.37 -18.51 -3.66
CA LEU A 36 -0.26 -17.09 -3.38
C LEU A 36 -1.43 -16.61 -2.52
N VAL A 37 -2.66 -17.00 -2.82
CA VAL A 37 -3.86 -16.72 -2.02
C VAL A 37 -3.68 -17.20 -0.58
N SER A 38 -3.23 -18.45 -0.40
CA SER A 38 -2.93 -18.99 0.92
C SER A 38 -1.82 -18.19 1.62
N THR A 39 -0.79 -17.77 0.89
CA THR A 39 0.34 -17.00 1.44
C THR A 39 -0.12 -15.62 1.90
N MET A 40 -0.82 -14.87 1.05
CA MET A 40 -1.25 -13.51 1.33
C MET A 40 -2.30 -13.46 2.44
N THR A 41 -3.19 -14.46 2.49
CA THR A 41 -4.13 -14.64 3.62
C THR A 41 -3.37 -14.85 4.93
N ALA A 42 -2.41 -15.78 4.95
CA ALA A 42 -1.62 -16.03 6.15
C ALA A 42 -0.79 -14.80 6.59
N LEU A 43 -0.20 -14.07 5.64
CA LEU A 43 0.52 -12.83 5.93
C LEU A 43 -0.39 -11.76 6.53
N LYS A 44 -1.59 -11.58 5.97
CA LYS A 44 -2.59 -10.65 6.52
C LYS A 44 -2.93 -11.04 7.96
N ASP A 45 -3.22 -12.31 8.23
CA ASP A 45 -3.67 -12.74 9.56
C ASP A 45 -2.56 -12.64 10.63
N GLN A 46 -1.32 -12.96 10.25
CA GLN A 46 -0.18 -13.01 11.18
C GLN A 46 0.50 -11.65 11.37
N LEU A 47 0.65 -10.87 10.29
CA LEU A 47 1.40 -9.61 10.34
C LEU A 47 0.52 -8.38 10.57
N TRP A 48 -0.81 -8.51 10.58
CA TRP A 48 -1.68 -7.39 10.89
C TRP A 48 -1.54 -6.96 12.35
N VAL A 49 -1.18 -5.70 12.56
CA VAL A 49 -0.99 -5.14 13.89
C VAL A 49 -2.36 -4.85 14.50
N LYS A 50 -2.76 -5.68 15.47
CA LYS A 50 -4.08 -5.66 16.12
C LYS A 50 -4.24 -4.51 17.12
N THR A 51 -4.12 -3.28 16.62
CA THR A 51 -4.34 -2.02 17.35
C THR A 51 -5.42 -1.22 16.64
N LYS A 52 -5.86 -0.09 17.24
CA LYS A 52 -6.83 0.81 16.60
C LYS A 52 -6.36 1.36 15.25
N THR A 53 -5.04 1.52 15.06
CA THR A 53 -4.45 2.04 13.83
C THR A 53 -4.37 1.00 12.72
N GLY A 54 -4.24 -0.29 13.08
CA GLY A 54 -4.03 -1.36 12.11
C GLY A 54 -2.70 -1.24 11.35
N GLY A 55 -2.64 -1.88 10.18
CA GLY A 55 -1.49 -1.90 9.29
C GLY A 55 -0.64 -3.17 9.42
N LEU A 56 0.21 -3.41 8.42
CA LEU A 56 0.98 -4.63 8.31
C LEU A 56 2.42 -4.44 8.82
N ALA A 57 2.91 -5.37 9.64
CA ALA A 57 4.32 -5.46 10.02
C ALA A 57 5.19 -5.90 8.82
N ARG A 58 6.52 -5.71 8.92
CA ARG A 58 7.45 -6.14 7.86
C ARG A 58 7.56 -7.66 7.80
N TYR A 59 7.85 -8.26 8.94
CA TYR A 59 7.97 -9.68 9.15
C TYR A 59 7.65 -9.98 10.62
N GLU A 60 7.48 -11.26 10.94
CA GLU A 60 7.17 -11.74 12.28
C GLU A 60 8.26 -11.35 13.29
N ASP A 61 7.83 -10.96 14.49
CA ASP A 61 8.71 -10.54 15.58
C ASP A 61 9.71 -9.41 15.25
N ASP A 62 9.39 -8.57 14.26
CA ASP A 62 10.23 -7.44 13.88
C ASP A 62 10.48 -6.50 15.08
N PRO A 63 11.71 -6.41 15.62
CA PRO A 63 11.99 -5.63 16.81
C PRO A 63 12.03 -4.12 16.54
N TYR A 64 12.07 -3.71 15.28
CA TYR A 64 12.28 -2.31 14.92
C TYR A 64 11.07 -1.45 15.32
N HIS A 65 11.27 -0.63 16.36
CA HIS A 65 10.21 0.18 16.99
C HIS A 65 9.00 -0.63 17.48
N ARG A 66 9.18 -1.94 17.73
CA ARG A 66 8.13 -2.76 18.33
C ARG A 66 8.02 -2.45 19.82
N VAL A 67 6.83 -2.01 20.23
CA VAL A 67 6.56 -1.58 21.62
C VAL A 67 6.03 -2.70 22.51
N SER A 68 5.67 -3.85 21.95
CA SER A 68 5.11 -4.97 22.70
C SER A 68 5.38 -6.31 22.00
N LEU A 69 5.71 -7.33 22.79
CA LEU A 69 5.96 -8.69 22.30
C LEU A 69 4.69 -9.41 21.84
N VAL A 70 3.50 -8.93 22.23
CA VAL A 70 2.23 -9.51 21.75
C VAL A 70 1.85 -9.02 20.34
N LEU A 71 2.59 -8.05 19.79
CA LEU A 71 2.38 -7.56 18.43
C LEU A 71 3.44 -8.16 17.49
N PRO A 72 3.10 -8.41 16.21
CA PRO A 72 4.06 -8.93 15.24
C PRO A 72 5.17 -7.91 14.91
N GLY A 73 4.92 -6.61 15.11
CA GLY A 73 5.87 -5.53 14.81
C GLY A 73 5.20 -4.15 14.84
N ASN A 74 5.92 -3.14 14.37
CA ASN A 74 5.37 -1.81 14.05
C ASN A 74 4.64 -1.87 12.69
N PRO A 75 3.47 -1.21 12.51
CA PRO A 75 2.82 -1.11 11.21
C PRO A 75 3.61 -0.22 10.23
N TRP A 76 3.96 -0.77 9.07
CA TRP A 76 4.62 -0.04 7.99
C TRP A 76 3.65 0.28 6.87
N PHE A 77 3.52 1.56 6.53
CA PHE A 77 2.61 2.02 5.47
C PHE A 77 2.87 1.33 4.12
N ILE A 78 4.14 1.15 3.74
CA ILE A 78 4.52 0.46 2.49
C ILE A 78 3.99 -0.98 2.47
N ARG A 79 4.04 -1.69 3.60
CA ARG A 79 3.59 -3.09 3.69
C ARG A 79 2.07 -3.19 3.65
N THR A 80 1.39 -2.23 4.27
CA THR A 80 -0.06 -2.10 4.15
C THR A 80 -0.47 -1.82 2.69
N LEU A 81 0.28 -0.99 1.97
CA LEU A 81 0.03 -0.73 0.55
C LEU A 81 0.25 -1.95 -0.34
N TRP A 82 1.27 -2.77 -0.06
CA TRP A 82 1.47 -4.04 -0.79
C TRP A 82 0.31 -5.01 -0.61
N LEU A 83 -0.23 -5.13 0.61
CA LEU A 83 -1.43 -5.94 0.82
C LEU A 83 -2.63 -5.34 0.08
N ALA A 84 -2.80 -4.02 0.10
CA ALA A 84 -3.88 -3.36 -0.64
C ALA A 84 -3.77 -3.60 -2.15
N ASP A 85 -2.57 -3.46 -2.70
CA ASP A 85 -2.27 -3.70 -4.12
C ASP A 85 -2.65 -5.13 -4.55
N TYR A 86 -2.22 -6.15 -3.80
CA TYR A 86 -2.64 -7.53 -4.06
C TYR A 86 -4.17 -7.73 -4.01
N LEU A 87 -4.84 -7.09 -3.05
CA LEU A 87 -6.30 -7.20 -2.92
C LEU A 87 -7.05 -6.50 -4.08
N LEU A 88 -6.44 -5.53 -4.76
CA LEU A 88 -7.05 -4.83 -5.90
C LEU A 88 -7.09 -5.69 -7.16
N GLU A 89 -6.14 -6.60 -7.33
CA GLU A 89 -6.15 -7.56 -8.47
C GLU A 89 -7.04 -8.77 -8.21
N GLN A 90 -7.43 -9.03 -6.97
CA GLN A 90 -8.28 -10.18 -6.64
C GLN A 90 -9.72 -9.98 -7.12
N SER A 91 -10.27 -11.01 -7.76
CA SER A 91 -11.67 -11.08 -8.19
C SER A 91 -12.43 -12.20 -7.48
N ASP A 92 -13.75 -12.05 -7.39
CA ASP A 92 -14.65 -13.04 -6.83
C ASP A 92 -14.76 -14.22 -7.78
N ALA A 93 -14.48 -15.43 -7.28
CA ALA A 93 -14.38 -16.61 -8.12
C ALA A 93 -15.71 -17.05 -8.77
N VAL A 94 -16.86 -16.57 -8.28
CA VAL A 94 -18.19 -16.95 -8.78
C VAL A 94 -18.75 -15.89 -9.73
N THR A 95 -18.56 -14.62 -9.41
CA THR A 95 -19.14 -13.48 -10.12
C THR A 95 -18.15 -12.82 -11.07
N GLY A 96 -16.84 -12.98 -10.85
CA GLY A 96 -15.78 -12.30 -11.59
C GLY A 96 -15.59 -10.84 -11.19
N GLU A 97 -16.36 -10.33 -10.23
CA GLU A 97 -16.30 -8.95 -9.77
C GLU A 97 -15.08 -8.72 -8.86
N PRO A 98 -14.44 -7.53 -8.87
CA PRO A 98 -13.29 -7.26 -8.02
C PRO A 98 -13.66 -7.35 -6.52
N LEU A 99 -12.86 -8.08 -5.73
CA LEU A 99 -13.07 -8.30 -4.29
C LEU A 99 -12.77 -7.06 -3.44
N SER A 100 -11.93 -6.18 -3.96
CA SER A 100 -11.71 -4.85 -3.42
C SER A 100 -12.46 -3.86 -4.29
N VAL A 101 -12.96 -2.77 -3.70
CA VAL A 101 -13.42 -1.59 -4.44
C VAL A 101 -12.22 -1.04 -5.23
N SER A 102 -12.01 -1.58 -6.42
CA SER A 102 -10.94 -1.22 -7.34
C SER A 102 -11.51 -0.41 -8.50
N PRO A 103 -10.93 0.78 -8.76
CA PRO A 103 -9.91 1.42 -7.94
C PRO A 103 -10.53 2.00 -6.67
N LEU A 104 -9.83 1.93 -5.53
CA LEU A 104 -10.08 2.83 -4.38
C LEU A 104 -9.60 4.21 -4.82
N THR A 105 -10.35 4.83 -5.73
CA THR A 105 -10.02 6.10 -6.36
C THR A 105 -9.70 7.14 -5.31
N TRP A 106 -10.34 7.07 -4.13
CA TRP A 106 -10.06 7.94 -3.00
C TRP A 106 -8.70 7.70 -2.34
N SER A 107 -8.25 6.46 -2.17
CA SER A 107 -6.93 6.18 -1.60
C SER A 107 -5.83 6.59 -2.59
N HIS A 108 -6.01 6.31 -3.88
CA HIS A 108 -5.11 6.78 -4.93
C HIS A 108 -5.11 8.31 -5.05
N ALA A 109 -6.28 8.94 -5.05
CA ALA A 109 -6.41 10.41 -5.06
C ALA A 109 -5.80 11.02 -3.80
N THR A 110 -5.96 10.40 -2.64
CA THR A 110 -5.35 10.86 -1.38
C THR A 110 -3.83 10.75 -1.43
N TYR A 111 -3.29 9.65 -1.96
CA TYR A 111 -1.86 9.47 -2.17
C TYR A 111 -1.31 10.52 -3.14
N ILE A 112 -1.90 10.65 -4.33
CA ILE A 112 -1.51 11.65 -5.33
C ILE A 112 -1.61 13.07 -4.76
N THR A 113 -2.68 13.38 -4.02
CA THR A 113 -2.87 14.68 -3.37
C THR A 113 -1.81 14.94 -2.32
N SER A 114 -1.46 13.94 -1.51
CA SER A 114 -0.44 14.05 -0.47
C SER A 114 0.95 14.26 -1.09
N VAL A 115 1.28 13.49 -2.13
CA VAL A 115 2.52 13.67 -2.91
C VAL A 115 2.56 15.06 -3.53
N HIS A 116 1.47 15.51 -4.16
CA HIS A 116 1.41 16.84 -4.76
C HIS A 116 1.55 17.96 -3.72
N ARG A 117 0.93 17.83 -2.54
CA ARG A 117 1.10 18.76 -1.42
C ARG A 117 2.54 18.78 -0.90
N LEU A 118 3.17 17.61 -0.78
CA LEU A 118 4.56 17.49 -0.38
C LEU A 118 5.50 18.14 -1.39
N LEU A 119 5.35 17.83 -2.69
CA LEU A 119 6.14 18.42 -3.77
C LEU A 119 5.98 19.94 -3.81
N ARG A 120 4.76 20.47 -3.66
CA ARG A 120 4.51 21.92 -3.54
C ARG A 120 5.22 22.52 -2.32
N ARG A 121 5.25 21.81 -1.20
CA ARG A 121 5.94 22.27 0.01
C ARG A 121 7.46 22.25 -0.17
N LEU A 122 8.01 21.20 -0.78
CA LEU A 122 9.43 21.09 -1.11
C LEU A 122 9.86 22.19 -2.08
N ALA A 123 9.06 22.47 -3.12
CA ALA A 123 9.31 23.58 -4.05
C ALA A 123 9.31 24.96 -3.37
N LYS A 124 8.41 25.17 -2.39
CA LYS A 124 8.44 26.41 -1.58
C LYS A 124 9.67 26.51 -0.70
N ILE A 125 10.11 25.39 -0.12
CA ILE A 125 11.32 25.34 0.71
C ILE A 125 12.56 25.59 -0.16
N SER A 126 12.65 24.95 -1.34
CA SER A 126 13.76 25.17 -2.27
C SER A 126 13.78 26.61 -2.79
N ALA A 127 12.62 27.19 -3.14
CA ALA A 127 12.51 28.59 -3.58
C ALA A 127 12.90 29.61 -2.50
N VAL A 128 12.68 29.30 -1.21
CA VAL A 128 13.16 30.12 -0.08
C VAL A 128 14.67 29.97 0.11
N THR A 129 15.22 28.80 -0.24
CA THR A 129 16.67 28.55 -0.19
C THR A 129 17.41 29.24 -1.35
N GLU A 130 16.70 29.43 -2.48
CA GLU A 130 17.17 30.10 -3.71
C GLU A 130 16.65 31.54 -3.84
N ALA A 131 16.46 32.26 -2.73
CA ALA A 131 16.10 33.69 -2.73
C ALA A 131 17.25 34.60 -3.23
N GLY A 132 17.88 34.21 -4.34
CA GLY A 132 18.73 35.01 -5.21
C GLY A 132 18.35 34.91 -6.69
N ALA A 133 17.38 34.08 -7.11
CA ALA A 133 16.97 34.01 -8.51
C ALA A 133 15.44 33.94 -8.67
N VAL A 134 14.88 35.02 -9.19
CA VAL A 134 13.47 35.13 -9.60
C VAL A 134 13.22 34.24 -10.82
N LEU A 135 12.35 33.24 -10.68
CA LEU A 135 11.50 32.73 -11.76
C LEU A 135 10.22 32.11 -11.16
N ALA A 136 9.15 32.89 -11.14
CA ALA A 136 7.79 32.40 -11.29
C ALA A 136 7.28 33.00 -12.61
N PRO A 137 6.49 32.29 -13.45
CA PRO A 137 5.14 31.89 -13.05
C PRO A 137 4.54 30.64 -13.73
N SER A 138 3.34 30.28 -13.25
CA SER A 138 2.30 29.45 -13.87
C SER A 138 2.34 27.94 -13.62
N LEU A 139 1.42 27.50 -12.76
CA LEU A 139 0.55 26.33 -12.98
C LEU A 139 -0.75 26.60 -12.21
N ARG A 140 -1.53 27.52 -12.77
CA ARG A 140 -2.98 27.53 -12.57
C ARG A 140 -3.54 26.52 -13.56
N HIS A 141 -4.00 25.38 -13.08
CA HIS A 141 -5.12 24.69 -13.70
C HIS A 141 -5.96 24.10 -12.58
N GLU A 142 -7.26 24.32 -12.73
CA GLU A 142 -8.34 24.24 -11.74
C GLU A 142 -8.47 22.88 -11.04
N ASP A 143 -9.31 22.84 -10.01
CA ASP A 143 -9.73 21.70 -9.17
C ASP A 143 -10.22 20.49 -9.97
N TRP A 144 -9.28 19.85 -10.67
CA TRP A 144 -9.50 18.60 -11.38
C TRP A 144 -9.87 17.48 -10.40
N ILE A 145 -9.46 17.59 -9.13
CA ILE A 145 -9.82 16.66 -8.06
C ILE A 145 -11.32 16.74 -7.73
N GLU A 146 -11.89 17.95 -7.62
CA GLU A 146 -13.34 18.09 -7.39
C GLU A 146 -14.14 17.56 -8.59
N ARG A 147 -13.65 17.80 -9.82
CA ARG A 147 -14.27 17.24 -11.04
C ARG A 147 -14.17 15.72 -11.11
N LEU A 148 -13.00 15.15 -10.79
CA LEU A 148 -12.78 13.70 -10.76
C LEU A 148 -13.65 13.05 -9.67
N TYR A 149 -13.78 13.71 -8.51
CA TYR A 149 -14.65 13.26 -7.43
C TYR A 149 -16.11 13.23 -7.90
N ALA A 150 -16.62 14.31 -8.50
CA ALA A 150 -17.97 14.35 -9.04
C ALA A 150 -18.21 13.27 -10.11
N GLN A 151 -17.27 13.11 -11.05
CA GLN A 151 -17.38 12.12 -12.13
C GLN A 151 -17.33 10.67 -11.62
N ALA A 152 -16.49 10.37 -10.64
CA ALA A 152 -16.41 9.05 -10.02
C ALA A 152 -17.62 8.77 -9.10
N CYS A 153 -18.17 9.80 -8.45
CA CYS A 153 -19.40 9.70 -7.66
C CYS A 153 -20.63 9.44 -8.53
N ASP A 154 -20.71 10.05 -9.72
CA ASP A 154 -21.80 9.80 -10.67
C ASP A 154 -21.76 8.39 -11.27
N SER A 155 -20.57 7.80 -11.45
CA SER A 155 -20.42 6.42 -11.94
C SER A 155 -20.74 5.36 -10.90
N ILE A 156 -20.56 5.66 -9.60
CA ILE A 156 -20.90 4.77 -8.48
C ILE A 156 -22.32 5.07 -7.99
N HIS A 157 -23.31 4.64 -8.78
CA HIS A 157 -24.74 4.51 -8.41
C HIS A 157 -25.41 5.69 -7.66
N GLY A 158 -24.98 6.94 -7.86
CA GLY A 158 -25.70 8.14 -7.42
C GLY A 158 -25.80 8.36 -5.90
N ILE A 159 -24.90 7.77 -5.10
CA ILE A 159 -25.01 7.76 -3.62
C ILE A 159 -24.45 9.05 -2.97
N CYS A 160 -23.80 9.94 -3.73
CA CYS A 160 -23.14 11.12 -3.16
C CYS A 160 -23.92 12.43 -3.37
N LYS A 161 -25.16 12.49 -2.86
CA LYS A 161 -25.78 13.80 -2.53
C LYS A 161 -25.41 14.15 -1.09
N LEU A 162 -24.65 15.24 -0.91
CA LEU A 162 -24.49 15.92 0.38
C LEU A 162 -25.80 16.60 0.79
#